data_AF-A0A963E0W7-F1
#
_entry.id   AF-A0A963E0W7-F1
#
_cell.length_a   1.000
_cell.length_b   1.000
_cell.length_c   1.000
_cell.angle_alpha   90.00
_cell.angle_beta   90.00
_cell.angle_gamma   90.00
#
_symmetry.space_group_name_H-M   'P 1'
#
loop_
_entity.id
_entity.type
_entity.pdbx_description
1 polymer ?
#
loop_
_entity_poly.entity_id
_entity_poly.type
_entity_poly.pdbx_seq_one_letter_code
_entity_poly.pdbx_strand_id
1 'polypeptide(L)'
;MLDVFFTVDVEIWCDGWQRLDERFPHAFRQYVYGPTSKGNYGLPYQIEVLNAHGLTATFFVEPLFATRFGNEPLAEIVGLLKEGAQEIQLHLHTEWVDEAREPLLPNIRGKMQHLRQFSLEEQMSLITVGAQLIKNAGGGNMSAFRAVRAGVKPASMSRHKTGAIEAGAGGLEALV
;
A
#
# COMPACT_ATOMS: atom_id res chain seq x y z
N MET A 1 -14.07 27.71 6.69
CA MET A 1 -14.25 26.32 7.17
C MET A 1 -12.93 25.60 6.90
N LEU A 2 -12.45 24.78 7.83
CA LEU A 2 -11.20 24.03 7.67
C LEU A 2 -11.55 22.61 7.25
N ASP A 3 -10.99 22.14 6.15
CA ASP A 3 -11.13 20.75 5.72
C ASP A 3 -10.13 19.88 6.49
N VAL A 4 -10.62 18.79 7.08
CA VAL A 4 -9.82 17.84 7.87
C VAL A 4 -9.98 16.46 7.26
N PHE A 5 -8.85 15.81 6.96
CA PHE A 5 -8.81 14.46 6.38
C PHE A 5 -8.08 13.52 7.32
N PHE A 6 -8.70 12.38 7.60
CA PHE A 6 -8.02 11.27 8.28
C PHE A 6 -7.36 10.39 7.22
N THR A 7 -6.05 10.17 7.37
CA THR A 7 -5.32 9.26 6.50
C THR A 7 -4.48 8.31 7.32
N VAL A 8 -4.44 7.04 6.95
CA VAL A 8 -3.78 5.98 7.71
C VAL A 8 -2.92 5.14 6.76
N ASP A 9 -1.67 4.91 7.12
CA ASP A 9 -0.81 3.97 6.38
C ASP A 9 -1.00 2.57 6.97
N VAL A 10 -1.32 1.59 6.11
CA VAL A 10 -1.51 0.19 6.48
C VAL A 10 -0.31 -0.60 5.97
N GLU A 11 0.63 -0.84 6.87
CA GLU A 11 1.92 -1.47 6.62
C GLU A 11 2.21 -2.57 7.65
N ILE A 12 3.09 -3.52 7.28
CA ILE A 12 3.51 -4.63 8.16
C ILE A 12 5.02 -4.62 8.30
N TRP A 13 5.48 -4.64 9.54
CA TRP A 13 6.91 -4.74 9.87
C TRP A 13 7.22 -6.05 10.60
N CYS A 14 8.16 -6.83 10.07
CA CYS A 14 8.53 -8.15 10.61
C CYS A 14 9.73 -8.09 11.57
N ASP A 15 10.04 -6.92 12.14
CA ASP A 15 11.21 -6.70 13.01
C ASP A 15 12.55 -7.06 12.32
N GLY A 16 12.63 -6.75 11.02
CA GLY A 16 13.76 -7.03 10.15
C GLY A 16 13.40 -7.92 8.96
N TRP A 17 14.42 -8.21 8.15
CA TRP A 17 14.30 -8.93 6.87
C TRP A 17 14.74 -10.39 6.95
N GLN A 18 15.02 -10.91 8.15
CA GLN A 18 15.42 -12.30 8.35
C GLN A 18 14.24 -13.13 8.85
N ARG A 19 14.16 -14.40 8.41
CA ARG A 19 13.12 -15.37 8.83
C ARG A 19 11.69 -14.84 8.61
N LEU A 20 11.48 -14.12 7.51
CA LEU A 20 10.22 -13.46 7.19
C LEU A 20 9.01 -14.41 7.21
N ASP A 21 9.14 -15.60 6.63
CA ASP A 21 8.01 -16.55 6.57
C ASP A 21 7.57 -17.05 7.95
N GLU A 22 8.50 -17.11 8.90
CA GLU A 22 8.19 -17.47 10.29
C GLU A 22 7.59 -16.28 11.06
N ARG A 23 8.08 -15.07 10.81
CA ARG A 23 7.70 -13.86 11.56
C ARG A 23 6.40 -13.24 11.07
N PHE A 24 6.12 -13.34 9.76
CA PHE A 24 5.01 -12.66 9.12
C PHE A 24 3.64 -12.98 9.74
N PRO A 25 3.28 -14.24 10.06
CA PRO A 25 1.98 -14.52 10.67
C PRO A 25 1.75 -13.78 11.99
N HIS A 26 2.79 -13.69 12.83
CA HIS A 26 2.73 -12.94 14.07
C HIS A 26 2.67 -11.43 13.82
N ALA A 27 3.52 -10.91 12.93
CA ALA A 27 3.54 -9.50 12.57
C ALA A 27 2.21 -9.05 11.96
N PHE A 28 1.66 -9.80 11.02
CA PHE A 28 0.35 -9.55 10.42
C PHE A 28 -0.72 -9.43 11.51
N ARG A 29 -0.81 -10.42 12.40
CA ARG A 29 -1.77 -10.38 13.51
C ARG A 29 -1.55 -9.16 14.42
N GLN A 30 -0.31 -8.81 14.71
CA GLN A 30 0.02 -7.67 15.55
C GLN A 30 -0.37 -6.33 14.90
N TYR A 31 0.02 -6.09 13.66
CA TYR A 31 -0.18 -4.81 12.98
C TYR A 31 -1.59 -4.63 12.43
N VAL A 32 -2.23 -5.70 11.95
CA VAL A 32 -3.61 -5.64 11.41
C VAL A 32 -4.64 -5.69 12.53
N TYR A 33 -4.48 -6.56 13.54
CA TYR A 33 -5.50 -6.74 14.58
C TYR A 33 -5.17 -6.08 15.91
N GLY A 34 -3.90 -5.80 16.22
CA GLY A 34 -3.51 -5.15 17.48
C GLY A 34 -4.04 -5.85 18.74
N PRO A 35 -3.82 -7.17 18.91
CA PRO A 35 -4.39 -7.92 20.03
C PRO A 35 -3.80 -7.48 21.38
N THR A 36 -4.68 -7.26 22.35
CA THR A 36 -4.34 -6.97 23.75
C THR A 36 -5.18 -7.84 24.68
N SER A 37 -4.95 -7.77 26.00
CA SER A 37 -5.81 -8.43 26.99
C SER A 37 -7.23 -7.88 27.04
N LYS A 38 -7.50 -6.70 26.45
CA LYS A 38 -8.81 -6.03 26.46
C LYS A 38 -9.54 -6.09 25.12
N GLY A 39 -8.93 -6.68 24.10
CA GLY A 39 -9.48 -6.72 22.74
C GLY A 39 -8.46 -6.40 21.67
N ASN A 40 -8.94 -6.34 20.44
CA ASN A 40 -8.17 -6.01 19.24
C ASN A 40 -8.28 -4.51 18.97
N TYR A 41 -7.16 -3.79 18.94
CA TYR A 41 -7.09 -2.34 18.74
C TYR A 41 -6.36 -1.94 17.45
N GLY A 42 -6.29 -2.86 16.49
CA GLY A 42 -5.73 -2.61 15.16
C GLY A 42 -6.73 -2.00 14.17
N LEU A 43 -6.60 -2.40 12.91
CA LEU A 43 -7.38 -1.91 11.78
C LEU A 43 -8.91 -2.02 11.99
N PRO A 44 -9.50 -3.16 12.43
CA PRO A 44 -10.95 -3.24 12.63
C PRO A 44 -11.47 -2.23 13.66
N TYR A 45 -10.72 -1.99 14.73
CA TYR A 45 -11.11 -1.03 15.76
C TYR A 45 -11.08 0.40 15.25
N GLN A 46 -10.06 0.77 14.47
CA GLN A 46 -9.98 2.09 13.85
C GLN A 46 -11.18 2.35 12.92
N ILE A 47 -11.54 1.35 12.11
CA ILE A 47 -12.73 1.39 11.24
C ILE A 47 -14.01 1.56 12.06
N GLU A 48 -14.18 0.79 13.14
CA GLU A 48 -15.35 0.87 14.03
C GLU A 48 -15.49 2.28 14.63
N VAL A 49 -14.39 2.85 15.15
CA VAL A 49 -14.39 4.19 15.75
C VAL A 49 -14.75 5.25 14.71
N LEU A 50 -14.16 5.21 13.51
CA LEU A 50 -14.49 6.15 12.44
C LEU A 50 -15.98 6.06 12.08
N ASN A 51 -16.50 4.85 11.90
CA ASN A 51 -17.91 4.61 11.56
C ASN A 51 -18.87 5.05 12.67
N ALA A 52 -18.52 4.83 13.94
CA ALA A 52 -19.31 5.29 15.09
C ALA A 52 -19.46 6.82 15.14
N HIS A 53 -18.52 7.55 14.53
CA HIS A 53 -18.55 9.00 14.41
C HIS A 53 -19.01 9.51 13.03
N GLY A 54 -19.45 8.61 12.13
CA GLY A 54 -19.88 8.97 10.78
C GLY A 54 -18.75 9.54 9.91
N LEU A 55 -17.50 9.16 10.19
CA LEU A 55 -16.31 9.64 9.50
C LEU A 55 -15.82 8.63 8.47
N THR A 56 -15.33 9.16 7.35
CA THR A 56 -14.55 8.41 6.36
C THR A 56 -13.08 8.82 6.45
N ALA A 57 -12.19 7.85 6.22
CA ALA A 57 -10.76 8.03 6.15
C ALA A 57 -10.19 7.38 4.88
N THR A 58 -9.02 7.86 4.47
CA THR A 58 -8.25 7.30 3.36
C THR A 58 -7.13 6.41 3.89
N PHE A 59 -7.20 5.12 3.62
CA PHE A 59 -6.19 4.13 4.02
C PHE A 59 -5.23 3.86 2.87
N PHE A 60 -3.97 4.19 3.05
CA PHE A 60 -2.90 3.90 2.09
C PHE A 60 -2.32 2.53 2.41
N VAL A 61 -2.64 1.53 1.58
CA VAL A 61 -2.31 0.12 1.82
C VAL A 61 -1.01 -0.25 1.11
N GLU A 62 -0.09 -0.87 1.84
CA GLU A 62 1.13 -1.50 1.31
C GLU A 62 0.81 -2.89 0.72
N PRO A 63 0.96 -3.12 -0.59
CA PRO A 63 0.63 -4.41 -1.19
C PRO A 63 1.85 -5.29 -1.51
N LEU A 64 3.08 -4.77 -1.53
CA LEU A 64 4.23 -5.51 -2.05
C LEU A 64 4.61 -6.71 -1.19
N PHE A 65 4.27 -6.74 0.10
CA PHE A 65 4.46 -7.94 0.92
C PHE A 65 3.73 -9.16 0.32
N ALA A 66 2.63 -8.94 -0.40
CA ALA A 66 1.83 -10.01 -1.02
C ALA A 66 2.61 -10.77 -2.10
N THR A 67 3.62 -10.14 -2.70
CA THR A 67 4.52 -10.77 -3.68
C THR A 67 5.42 -11.85 -3.06
N ARG A 68 5.55 -11.84 -1.73
CA ARG A 68 6.22 -12.91 -0.95
C ARG A 68 5.22 -13.88 -0.33
N PHE A 69 4.19 -13.37 0.33
CA PHE A 69 3.32 -14.18 1.21
C PHE A 69 2.02 -14.65 0.55
N GLY A 70 1.79 -14.27 -0.71
CA GLY A 70 0.55 -14.53 -1.42
C GLY A 70 -0.50 -13.44 -1.19
N ASN A 71 -1.60 -13.53 -1.95
CA ASN A 71 -2.63 -12.49 -2.00
C ASN A 71 -3.60 -12.52 -0.80
N GLU A 72 -3.72 -13.64 -0.10
CA GLU A 72 -4.73 -13.82 0.95
C GLU A 72 -4.66 -12.76 2.07
N PRO A 73 -3.48 -12.44 2.65
CA PRO A 73 -3.43 -11.44 3.73
C PRO A 73 -3.72 -10.02 3.22
N LEU A 74 -3.39 -9.71 1.96
CA LEU A 74 -3.76 -8.43 1.34
C LEU A 74 -5.28 -8.35 1.09
N ALA A 75 -5.89 -9.44 0.61
CA ALA A 75 -7.33 -9.53 0.42
C ALA A 75 -8.10 -9.39 1.74
N GLU A 76 -7.55 -9.88 2.84
CA GLU A 76 -8.13 -9.70 4.17
C GLU A 76 -8.13 -8.23 4.61
N ILE A 77 -7.00 -7.53 4.48
CA ILE A 77 -6.90 -6.09 4.77
C ILE A 77 -7.89 -5.28 3.91
N VAL A 78 -7.90 -5.55 2.61
CA VAL A 78 -8.79 -4.88 1.65
C VAL A 78 -10.26 -5.18 1.97
N GLY A 79 -10.58 -6.42 2.34
CA GLY A 79 -11.91 -6.83 2.75
C GLY A 79 -12.41 -6.03 3.96
N LEU A 80 -11.61 -5.94 5.03
CA LEU A 80 -11.93 -5.17 6.23
C LEU A 80 -12.24 -3.71 5.90
N LEU A 81 -11.40 -3.07 5.09
CA LEU A 81 -11.58 -1.66 4.69
C LEU A 81 -12.85 -1.44 3.87
N LYS A 82 -13.15 -2.36 2.94
CA LYS A 82 -14.36 -2.30 2.11
C LYS A 82 -15.64 -2.51 2.90
N GLU A 83 -15.65 -3.51 3.79
CA GLU A 83 -16.78 -3.75 4.70
C GLU A 83 -17.00 -2.53 5.62
N GLY A 84 -15.92 -1.86 5.99
CA GLY A 84 -15.93 -0.61 6.75
C GLY A 84 -16.31 0.64 5.97
N ALA A 85 -16.59 0.55 4.67
CA ALA A 85 -16.85 1.67 3.75
C ALA A 85 -15.76 2.76 3.77
N GLN A 86 -14.50 2.37 3.95
CA GLN A 86 -13.35 3.27 3.96
C GLN A 86 -12.70 3.36 2.57
N GLU A 87 -12.02 4.47 2.30
CA GLU A 87 -11.32 4.66 1.03
C GLU A 87 -9.96 3.95 1.05
N ILE A 88 -9.60 3.30 -0.06
CA ILE A 88 -8.33 2.56 -0.21
C ILE A 88 -7.48 3.24 -1.27
N GLN A 89 -6.23 3.57 -0.92
CA GLN A 89 -5.24 4.16 -1.80
C GLN A 89 -3.89 3.43 -1.68
N LEU A 90 -2.93 3.74 -2.54
CA LEU A 90 -1.69 2.96 -2.63
C LEU A 90 -0.58 3.52 -1.71
N HIS A 91 0.04 2.64 -0.92
CA HIS A 91 1.32 2.88 -0.24
C HIS A 91 2.38 1.92 -0.78
N LEU A 92 3.65 2.35 -0.83
CA LEU A 92 4.76 1.48 -1.26
C LEU A 92 6.03 1.64 -0.40
N HIS A 93 6.46 0.53 0.20
CA HIS A 93 7.71 0.25 0.88
C HIS A 93 8.56 -0.58 -0.06
N THR A 94 9.49 0.10 -0.73
CA THR A 94 10.31 -0.52 -1.77
C THR A 94 11.29 -1.56 -1.22
N GLU A 95 11.47 -1.66 0.10
CA GLU A 95 12.22 -2.74 0.73
C GLU A 95 11.58 -4.13 0.56
N TRP A 96 10.31 -4.22 0.16
CA TRP A 96 9.68 -5.50 -0.20
C TRP A 96 10.05 -5.99 -1.60
N VAL A 97 10.60 -5.12 -2.46
CA VAL A 97 10.84 -5.44 -3.88
C VAL A 97 11.84 -6.59 -4.06
N ASP A 98 12.86 -6.69 -3.21
CA ASP A 98 13.84 -7.78 -3.23
C ASP A 98 13.36 -9.06 -2.51
N GLU A 99 12.19 -9.04 -1.87
CA GLU A 99 11.57 -10.21 -1.22
C GLU A 99 10.52 -10.91 -2.08
N ALA A 100 10.17 -10.31 -3.23
CA ALA A 100 9.23 -10.90 -4.17
C ALA A 100 9.74 -12.26 -4.63
N ARG A 101 8.86 -13.28 -4.65
CA ARG A 101 9.23 -14.62 -5.14
C ARG A 101 9.54 -14.62 -6.63
N GLU A 102 8.83 -13.79 -7.38
CA GLU A 102 9.09 -13.51 -8.79
C GLU A 102 9.66 -12.09 -8.91
N PRO A 103 10.76 -11.87 -9.65
CA PRO A 103 11.36 -10.55 -9.78
C PRO A 103 10.38 -9.52 -10.35
N LEU A 104 10.16 -8.41 -9.63
CA LEU A 104 9.33 -7.30 -10.11
C LEU A 104 10.08 -6.39 -11.09
N LEU A 105 11.41 -6.39 -11.03
CA LEU A 105 12.32 -5.58 -11.83
C LEU A 105 13.59 -6.39 -12.16
N PRO A 106 14.23 -6.17 -13.33
CA PRO A 106 15.31 -7.03 -13.82
C PRO A 106 16.65 -6.93 -13.07
N ASN A 107 16.86 -5.91 -12.21
CA ASN A 107 18.17 -5.61 -11.63
C ASN A 107 18.13 -5.26 -10.13
N ILE A 108 17.32 -5.95 -9.35
CA ILE A 108 17.25 -5.75 -7.89
C ILE A 108 18.42 -6.46 -7.22
N ARG A 109 19.32 -5.69 -6.60
CA ARG A 109 20.57 -6.19 -5.97
C ARG A 109 20.55 -6.20 -4.45
N GLY A 110 19.38 -5.95 -3.85
CA GLY A 110 19.16 -5.91 -2.41
C GLY A 110 18.17 -4.81 -2.01
N LYS A 111 18.06 -4.59 -0.70
CA LYS A 111 17.12 -3.65 -0.09
C LYS A 111 17.29 -2.24 -0.62
N MET A 112 16.20 -1.68 -1.13
CA MET A 112 16.11 -0.27 -1.53
C MET A 112 14.99 0.40 -0.77
N GLN A 113 15.35 1.28 0.17
CA GLN A 113 14.42 1.92 1.11
C GLN A 113 13.64 3.09 0.51
N HIS A 114 14.15 3.70 -0.56
CA HIS A 114 13.56 4.92 -1.08
C HIS A 114 13.21 4.78 -2.56
N LEU A 115 11.98 5.18 -2.89
CA LEU A 115 11.48 5.18 -4.25
C LEU A 115 12.38 6.01 -5.21
N ARG A 116 13.03 7.08 -4.73
CA ARG A 116 14.00 7.86 -5.52
C ARG A 116 15.23 7.09 -6.00
N GLN A 117 15.55 5.94 -5.39
CA GLN A 117 16.67 5.10 -5.81
C GLN A 117 16.40 4.44 -7.17
N PHE A 118 15.13 4.29 -7.52
CA PHE A 118 14.69 3.74 -8.79
C PHE A 118 14.65 4.82 -9.88
N SER A 119 14.83 4.42 -11.14
CA SER A 119 14.54 5.24 -12.32
C SER A 119 13.04 5.55 -12.41
N LEU A 120 12.65 6.55 -13.21
CA LEU A 120 11.23 6.89 -13.37
C LEU A 120 10.41 5.70 -13.90
N GLU A 121 10.97 4.96 -14.86
CA GLU A 121 10.34 3.76 -15.42
C GLU A 121 10.12 2.70 -14.34
N GLU A 122 11.14 2.39 -13.54
CA GLU A 122 11.02 1.45 -12.42
C GLU A 122 10.02 1.93 -11.37
N GLN A 123 9.99 3.23 -11.04
CA GLN A 123 8.98 3.78 -10.11
C GLN A 123 7.57 3.57 -10.65
N MET A 124 7.34 3.86 -11.94
CA MET A 124 6.05 3.63 -12.58
C MET A 124 5.68 2.14 -12.58
N SER A 125 6.61 1.26 -12.91
CA SER A 125 6.37 -0.19 -12.87
C SER A 125 5.98 -0.66 -11.47
N LEU A 126 6.67 -0.22 -10.41
CA LEU A 126 6.34 -0.60 -9.04
C LEU A 126 4.96 -0.07 -8.61
N ILE A 127 4.64 1.18 -8.97
CA ILE A 127 3.31 1.77 -8.73
C ILE A 127 2.22 0.97 -9.45
N THR A 128 2.44 0.61 -10.72
CA THR A 128 1.50 -0.22 -11.50
C THR A 128 1.32 -1.61 -10.89
N VAL A 129 2.40 -2.27 -10.47
CA VAL A 129 2.34 -3.57 -9.80
C VAL A 129 1.55 -3.47 -8.49
N GLY A 130 1.88 -2.51 -7.63
CA GLY A 130 1.18 -2.31 -6.36
C GLY A 130 -0.31 -2.04 -6.56
N ALA A 131 -0.66 -1.19 -7.53
CA ALA A 131 -2.05 -0.93 -7.88
C ALA A 131 -2.76 -2.20 -8.37
N GLN A 132 -2.12 -3.01 -9.21
CA GLN A 132 -2.72 -4.25 -9.69
C GLN A 132 -2.95 -5.26 -8.56
N LEU A 133 -2.04 -5.34 -7.58
CA LEU A 133 -2.20 -6.20 -6.40
C LEU A 133 -3.43 -5.81 -5.57
N ILE A 134 -3.58 -4.53 -5.23
CA ILE A 134 -4.77 -4.05 -4.49
C ILE A 134 -6.05 -4.30 -5.29
N LYS A 135 -6.03 -4.04 -6.61
CA LYS A 135 -7.18 -4.29 -7.49
C LYS A 135 -7.57 -5.78 -7.49
N ASN A 136 -6.59 -6.68 -7.59
CA ASN A 136 -6.80 -8.12 -7.55
C ASN A 136 -7.29 -8.62 -6.18
N ALA A 137 -6.88 -7.96 -5.09
CA ALA A 137 -7.41 -8.16 -3.75
C ALA A 137 -8.83 -7.59 -3.57
N GLY A 138 -9.38 -6.92 -4.58
CA GLY A 138 -10.75 -6.40 -4.61
C GLY A 138 -10.89 -4.93 -4.23
N GLY A 139 -9.79 -4.18 -4.07
CA GLY A 139 -9.76 -2.80 -3.60
C GLY A 139 -10.29 -1.76 -4.61
N GLY A 140 -10.52 -2.16 -5.85
CA GLY A 140 -11.04 -1.28 -6.89
C GLY A 140 -9.94 -0.50 -7.62
N ASN A 141 -10.29 0.69 -8.12
CA ASN A 141 -9.34 1.60 -8.77
C ASN A 141 -8.85 2.63 -7.74
N MET A 142 -7.56 2.94 -7.78
CA MET A 142 -6.94 3.94 -6.92
C MET A 142 -6.60 5.19 -7.74
N SER A 143 -6.64 6.34 -7.07
CA SER A 143 -6.39 7.67 -7.67
C SER A 143 -5.30 8.43 -6.94
N ALA A 144 -4.86 7.96 -5.77
CA ALA A 144 -3.78 8.55 -5.00
C ALA A 144 -2.73 7.51 -4.57
N PHE A 145 -1.50 7.98 -4.47
CA PHE A 145 -0.34 7.22 -4.02
C PHE A 145 0.41 8.01 -2.94
N ARG A 146 0.85 7.34 -1.88
CA ARG A 146 1.75 7.89 -0.86
C ARG A 146 3.07 7.15 -0.85
N ALA A 147 4.17 7.87 -1.04
CA ALA A 147 5.51 7.30 -0.97
C ALA A 147 6.02 7.25 0.48
N VAL A 148 6.76 6.19 0.83
CA VAL A 148 7.56 6.15 2.06
C VAL A 148 8.72 7.13 1.95
N ARG A 149 9.08 7.76 3.08
CA ARG A 149 10.17 8.73 3.32
C ARG A 149 11.15 8.94 2.14
N ALA A 150 11.34 10.21 1.78
CA ALA A 150 12.23 10.74 0.75
C ALA A 150 11.76 10.56 -0.71
N GLY A 151 10.66 11.24 -1.03
CA GLY A 151 10.38 11.89 -2.31
C GLY A 151 10.30 11.00 -3.56
N VAL A 152 9.24 11.15 -4.33
CA VAL A 152 9.20 10.67 -5.72
C VAL A 152 10.21 11.48 -6.53
N LYS A 153 10.91 10.88 -7.51
CA LYS A 153 11.67 11.72 -8.46
C LYS A 153 10.65 12.62 -9.16
N PRO A 154 10.80 13.96 -9.14
CA PRO A 154 9.86 14.83 -9.82
C PRO A 154 9.85 14.41 -11.29
N ALA A 155 8.71 13.91 -11.75
CA ALA A 155 8.50 13.85 -13.17
C ALA A 155 8.58 15.30 -13.66
N SER A 156 9.40 15.58 -14.66
CA SER A 156 9.03 16.62 -15.61
C SER A 156 7.76 16.11 -16.31
N MET A 157 6.62 16.14 -15.60
CA MET A 157 5.32 15.87 -16.16
C MET A 157 5.02 17.06 -17.07
N SER A 158 5.60 17.03 -18.27
CA SER A 158 5.13 17.88 -19.35
C SER A 158 3.65 17.55 -19.52
N ARG A 159 2.79 18.53 -19.27
CA ARG A 159 1.38 18.52 -19.66
C ARG A 159 1.26 18.37 -21.18
N HIS A 160 1.62 17.25 -21.79
CA HIS A 160 1.51 17.07 -23.23
C HIS A 160 0.86 15.72 -23.54
N LYS A 161 -0.44 15.83 -23.83
CA LYS A 161 -1.28 14.96 -24.65
C LYS A 161 -1.49 13.53 -24.15
N THR A 162 -2.68 13.36 -23.57
CA THR A 162 -3.55 12.18 -23.68
C THR A 162 -3.38 11.47 -25.04
N GLY A 163 -2.54 10.44 -25.04
CA GLY A 163 -2.60 9.32 -25.97
C GLY A 163 -3.03 8.11 -25.15
N ALA A 164 -4.20 7.57 -25.46
CA ALA A 164 -4.78 6.42 -24.80
C ALA A 164 -3.78 5.26 -24.73
N ILE A 165 -3.52 4.77 -23.51
CA ILE A 165 -3.25 3.36 -23.29
C ILE A 165 -4.35 2.91 -22.33
N GLU A 166 -5.41 2.37 -22.92
CA GLU A 166 -6.41 1.56 -22.23
C GLU A 166 -5.68 0.34 -21.63
N ALA A 167 -5.73 0.07 -20.33
CA ALA A 167 -6.93 -0.23 -19.59
C ALA A 167 -7.10 0.57 -18.29
N GLY A 168 -8.21 1.30 -18.20
CA GLY A 168 -8.79 1.78 -16.95
C GLY A 168 -8.21 3.08 -16.43
N ALA A 169 -8.82 4.19 -16.85
CA ALA A 169 -8.51 5.56 -16.46
C ALA A 169 -8.46 5.79 -14.93
N GLY A 170 -7.35 6.37 -14.47
CA GLY A 170 -7.11 6.82 -13.11
C GLY A 170 -5.62 6.99 -12.88
N GLY A 171 -5.04 8.11 -13.32
CA GLY A 171 -3.65 8.42 -12.98
C GLY A 171 -3.54 8.59 -11.47
N LEU A 172 -2.61 7.88 -10.83
CA LEU A 172 -2.32 8.03 -9.40
C LEU A 172 -1.60 9.36 -9.18
N GLU A 173 -2.19 10.26 -8.38
CA GLU A 173 -1.50 11.46 -7.91
C GLU A 173 -0.64 11.13 -6.69
N ALA A 174 0.64 11.52 -6.72
CA ALA A 174 1.53 11.34 -5.58
C ALA A 174 1.28 12.45 -4.54
N LEU A 175 0.86 12.05 -3.35
CA LEU A 175 0.81 12.92 -2.17
C LEU A 175 2.21 12.95 -1.56
N VAL A 176 2.81 14.14 -1.51
CA VAL A 176 4.12 14.42 -0.87
C VAL A 176 3.90 15.10 0.46
#